data_AF-A0A2M8M765-F1
#
_entry.id   AF-A0A2M8M765-F1
#
_cell.length_a   1.000
_cell.length_b   1.000
_cell.length_c   1.000
_cell.angle_alpha   90.00
_cell.angle_beta   90.00
_cell.angle_gamma   90.00
#
_symmetry.space_group_name_H-M   'P 1'
#
loop_
_entity.id
_entity.type
_entity.pdbx_description
1 polymer ?
#
loop_
_entity_poly.entity_id
_entity_poly.type
_entity_poly.pdbx_seq_one_letter_code
_entity_poly.pdbx_strand_id
1 'polypeptide(L)'
;MRLIQSSIIRAIVAIVIGALLVKYRVETMTWITIAAGILFFISGAISCTAYYFEKEKAAKIPPITDEKGDIVKANPPIFPIVGIGCAVLGIILTLMPNEFITWVVYIFAAILILGAVNQFMNLASSRQFARIPLLFWLFPSVTLGIGIYIIAQPMDAAALPLKVIGWCLMFYGVVELVNAIKINQMKRAYEKIENAKIVNGVKMPSDDKIEDAEIVEE
;
A
#
# COMPACT_ATOMS: atom_id res chain seq x y z
N MET A 1 6.77 25.18 14.46
CA MET A 1 7.82 24.13 14.46
C MET A 1 7.28 22.71 14.25
N ARG A 2 6.08 22.35 14.73
CA ARG A 2 5.51 20.99 14.63
C ARG A 2 5.38 20.45 13.19
N LEU A 3 5.00 21.28 12.22
CA LEU A 3 4.85 20.84 10.81
C LEU A 3 6.20 20.45 10.15
N ILE A 4 7.29 21.17 10.45
CA ILE A 4 8.62 20.93 9.86
C ILE A 4 9.29 19.70 10.49
N GLN A 5 9.16 19.52 11.82
CA GLN A 5 9.61 18.30 12.49
C GLN A 5 8.83 17.07 12.00
N SER A 6 7.51 17.19 11.79
CA SER A 6 6.67 16.12 11.25
C SER A 6 7.11 15.70 9.83
N SER A 7 7.43 16.66 8.96
CA SER A 7 7.93 16.39 7.60
C SER A 7 9.29 15.67 7.61
N ILE A 8 10.25 16.13 8.41
CA ILE A 8 11.58 15.49 8.51
C ILE A 8 11.48 14.06 9.06
N ILE A 9 10.67 13.84 10.10
CA ILE A 9 10.47 12.50 10.66
C ILE A 9 9.85 11.57 9.61
N ARG A 10 8.81 12.01 8.91
CA ARG A 10 8.19 11.25 7.83
C ARG A 10 9.19 10.91 6.71
N ALA A 11 10.04 11.86 6.34
CA ALA A 11 11.07 11.65 5.33
C ALA A 11 12.08 10.57 5.74
N ILE A 12 12.59 10.64 6.97
CA ILE A 12 13.51 9.63 7.52
C ILE A 12 12.84 8.26 7.58
N VAL A 13 11.59 8.21 8.06
CA VAL A 13 10.80 6.97 8.11
C VAL A 13 10.62 6.38 6.72
N ALA A 14 10.30 7.20 5.72
CA ALA A 14 10.16 6.73 4.34
C ALA A 14 11.49 6.17 3.77
N ILE A 15 12.63 6.79 4.07
CA ILE A 15 13.95 6.27 3.67
C ILE A 15 14.23 4.92 4.35
N VAL A 16 14.00 4.82 5.66
CA VAL A 16 14.25 3.59 6.42
C VAL A 16 13.34 2.46 5.93
N ILE A 17 12.04 2.72 5.80
CA ILE A 17 11.08 1.74 5.27
C ILE A 17 11.49 1.35 3.84
N GLY A 18 11.83 2.31 2.99
CA GLY A 18 12.28 2.03 1.62
C GLY A 18 13.52 1.14 1.56
N ALA A 19 14.52 1.40 2.41
CA ALA A 19 15.73 0.58 2.50
C ALA A 19 15.42 -0.84 3.01
N LEU A 20 14.54 -0.97 4.00
CA LEU A 20 14.08 -2.27 4.49
C LEU A 20 13.33 -3.06 3.42
N LEU A 21 12.45 -2.42 2.66
CA LEU A 21 11.73 -3.05 1.53
C LEU A 21 12.70 -3.55 0.46
N VAL A 22 13.76 -2.81 0.12
CA VAL A 22 14.74 -3.27 -0.87
C VAL A 22 15.55 -4.46 -0.35
N LYS A 23 15.96 -4.41 0.92
CA LYS A 23 16.82 -5.42 1.54
C LYS A 23 16.07 -6.73 1.85
N TYR A 24 14.89 -6.63 2.45
CA TYR A 24 14.09 -7.75 2.93
C TYR A 24 12.80 -7.95 2.12
N ARG A 25 12.90 -7.77 0.79
CA ARG A 25 11.75 -7.80 -0.12
C ARG A 25 11.00 -9.12 -0.08
N VAL A 26 11.73 -10.24 -0.08
CA VAL A 26 11.14 -11.58 -0.12
C VAL A 26 10.46 -11.86 1.21
N GLU A 27 11.14 -11.56 2.31
CA GLU A 27 10.64 -11.74 3.67
C GLU A 27 9.40 -10.87 3.91
N THR A 28 9.41 -9.61 3.48
CA THR A 28 8.26 -8.71 3.61
C THR A 28 7.04 -9.28 2.87
N MET A 29 7.21 -9.75 1.64
CA MET A 29 6.15 -10.41 0.88
C MET A 29 5.62 -11.65 1.60
N THR A 30 6.51 -12.53 2.08
CA THR A 30 6.14 -13.74 2.81
C THR A 30 5.36 -13.40 4.09
N TRP A 31 5.78 -12.40 4.87
CA TRP A 31 5.07 -11.96 6.07
C TRP A 31 3.69 -11.37 5.76
N ILE A 32 3.55 -10.59 4.68
CA ILE A 32 2.25 -10.10 4.20
C ILE A 32 1.33 -11.29 3.85
N THR A 33 1.86 -12.30 3.16
CA THR A 33 1.11 -13.51 2.80
C THR A 33 0.69 -14.30 4.03
N ILE A 34 1.56 -14.47 5.02
CA ILE A 34 1.23 -15.13 6.29
C ILE A 34 0.13 -14.34 7.03
N ALA A 35 0.26 -13.02 7.12
CA ALA A 35 -0.74 -12.18 7.77
C ALA A 35 -2.11 -12.29 7.08
N ALA A 36 -2.13 -12.29 5.74
CA ALA A 36 -3.34 -12.55 4.98
C ALA A 36 -3.89 -13.96 5.25
N GLY A 37 -3.03 -14.98 5.34
CA GLY A 37 -3.42 -16.35 5.67
C GLY A 37 -4.12 -16.47 7.02
N ILE A 38 -3.58 -15.82 8.05
CA ILE A 38 -4.19 -15.79 9.39
C ILE A 38 -5.58 -15.13 9.33
N LEU A 39 -5.71 -14.01 8.60
CA LEU A 39 -6.99 -13.31 8.44
C LEU A 39 -8.03 -14.17 7.69
N PHE A 40 -7.61 -14.85 6.62
CA PHE A 40 -8.47 -15.78 5.87
C PHE A 40 -8.91 -16.96 6.72
N PHE A 41 -8.00 -17.51 7.54
CA PHE A 41 -8.31 -18.61 8.43
C PHE A 41 -9.34 -18.21 9.50
N ILE A 42 -9.15 -17.05 10.15
CA ILE A 42 -10.10 -16.52 11.14
C ILE A 42 -11.48 -16.31 10.49
N SER A 43 -11.52 -15.71 9.29
CA SER A 43 -12.77 -15.51 8.56
C SER A 43 -13.47 -16.84 8.22
N GLY A 44 -12.73 -17.83 7.74
CA GLY A 44 -13.25 -19.17 7.44
C GLY A 44 -13.75 -19.90 8.68
N ALA A 45 -13.00 -19.84 9.78
CA ALA A 45 -13.38 -20.44 11.06
C ALA A 45 -14.68 -19.83 11.62
N ILE A 46 -14.85 -18.50 11.54
CA ILE A 46 -16.10 -17.83 11.94
C ILE A 46 -17.28 -18.33 11.10
N SER A 47 -17.12 -18.42 9.77
CA SER A 47 -18.17 -18.90 8.88
C SER A 47 -18.58 -20.36 9.17
N CYS A 48 -17.60 -21.25 9.40
CA CYS A 48 -17.89 -22.63 9.77
C CYS A 48 -18.58 -22.73 11.14
N THR A 49 -18.13 -21.94 12.12
CA THR A 49 -18.72 -21.95 13.48
C THR A 49 -20.16 -21.43 13.46
N ALA A 50 -20.43 -20.36 12.69
CA ALA A 50 -21.78 -19.84 12.49
C ALA A 50 -22.73 -20.90 11.92
N TYR A 51 -22.29 -21.65 10.91
CA TYR A 51 -23.07 -22.76 10.34
C TYR A 51 -23.38 -23.86 11.37
N TYR A 52 -22.41 -24.24 12.20
CA TYR A 52 -22.65 -25.24 13.25
C TYR A 52 -23.68 -24.76 14.26
N PHE A 53 -23.62 -23.50 14.69
CA PHE A 53 -24.62 -22.92 15.59
C PHE A 53 -26.00 -22.80 14.95
N GLU A 54 -26.09 -22.41 13.68
CA GLU A 54 -27.37 -22.36 12.96
C GLU A 54 -27.96 -23.75 12.75
N LYS A 55 -27.12 -24.75 12.46
CA LYS A 55 -27.53 -26.15 12.36
C LYS A 55 -28.05 -26.68 13.69
N GLU A 56 -27.36 -26.37 14.79
CA GLU A 56 -27.80 -26.76 16.13
C GLU A 56 -29.10 -26.05 16.53
N LYS A 57 -29.25 -24.76 16.21
CA LYS A 57 -30.50 -24.01 16.42
C LYS A 57 -31.64 -24.58 15.58
N ALA A 58 -31.42 -24.85 14.30
CA ALA A 58 -32.41 -25.44 13.41
C ALA A 58 -32.86 -26.83 13.88
N ALA A 59 -31.95 -27.61 14.49
CA ALA A 59 -32.29 -28.92 15.08
C ALA A 59 -33.13 -28.81 16.37
N LYS A 60 -33.09 -27.66 17.08
CA LYS A 60 -33.86 -27.39 18.30
C LYS A 60 -35.21 -26.71 18.05
N ILE A 61 -35.48 -26.23 16.83
CA ILE A 61 -36.77 -25.61 16.48
C ILE A 61 -37.81 -26.74 16.27
N PRO A 62 -38.91 -26.76 17.06
CA PRO A 62 -39.97 -27.73 16.86
C PRO A 62 -40.65 -27.54 15.49
N PRO A 63 -41.15 -28.62 14.87
CA PRO A 63 -41.85 -28.53 13.59
C PRO A 63 -43.03 -27.55 13.70
N ILE A 64 -43.05 -26.56 12.80
CA ILE A 64 -44.13 -25.56 12.72
C ILE A 64 -45.22 -26.16 11.84
N THR A 65 -46.43 -26.30 12.36
CA THR A 65 -47.58 -26.81 11.61
C THR A 65 -48.36 -25.62 11.05
N ASP A 66 -48.60 -25.59 9.74
CA ASP A 66 -49.42 -24.57 9.08
C ASP A 66 -50.89 -24.67 9.54
N GLU A 67 -51.72 -23.64 9.33
CA GLU A 67 -53.16 -23.62 9.70
C GLU A 67 -53.97 -24.78 9.07
N LYS A 68 -53.40 -25.46 8.07
CA LYS A 68 -53.95 -26.65 7.38
C LYS A 68 -53.49 -28.00 7.94
N GLY A 69 -52.63 -28.03 8.97
CA GLY A 69 -52.13 -29.27 9.56
C GLY A 69 -50.85 -29.85 8.92
N ASP A 70 -50.26 -29.16 7.93
CA ASP A 70 -49.03 -29.60 7.26
C ASP A 70 -47.78 -29.13 7.99
N ILE A 71 -46.76 -30.00 8.06
CA ILE A 71 -45.48 -29.72 8.72
C ILE A 71 -44.60 -28.83 7.83
N VAL A 72 -44.43 -27.56 8.18
CA VAL A 72 -43.49 -26.64 7.55
C VAL A 72 -42.10 -26.91 8.12
N LYS A 73 -41.26 -27.64 7.36
CA LYS A 73 -39.85 -27.81 7.71
C LYS A 73 -39.12 -26.47 7.60
N ALA A 74 -38.44 -26.06 8.67
CA ALA A 74 -37.52 -24.93 8.62
C ALA A 74 -36.47 -25.15 7.52
N ASN A 75 -36.18 -24.11 6.74
CA ASN A 75 -35.18 -24.20 5.67
C ASN A 75 -33.81 -24.52 6.29
N PRO A 76 -33.12 -25.60 5.89
CA PRO A 76 -31.83 -25.95 6.48
C PRO A 76 -30.80 -24.83 6.20
N PRO A 77 -29.88 -24.58 7.14
CA PRO A 77 -28.82 -23.59 6.92
C PRO A 77 -27.96 -23.99 5.72
N ILE A 78 -27.55 -23.01 4.92
CA ILE A 78 -26.73 -23.21 3.72
C ILE A 78 -25.32 -23.62 4.13
N PHE A 79 -24.81 -24.70 3.53
CA PHE A 79 -23.47 -25.21 3.85
C PHE A 79 -22.40 -24.17 3.52
N PRO A 80 -21.44 -23.88 4.42
CA PRO A 80 -20.48 -22.79 4.27
C PRO A 80 -19.30 -23.21 3.39
N ILE A 81 -19.57 -23.53 2.12
CA ILE A 81 -18.56 -23.97 1.14
C ILE A 81 -17.45 -22.91 1.01
N VAL A 82 -17.84 -21.64 0.95
CA VAL A 82 -16.91 -20.50 0.89
C VAL A 82 -16.10 -20.39 2.19
N GLY A 83 -16.73 -20.60 3.35
CA GLY A 83 -16.05 -20.59 4.65
C GLY A 83 -14.97 -21.66 4.76
N ILE A 84 -15.26 -22.87 4.27
CA ILE A 84 -14.29 -23.97 4.20
C ILE A 84 -13.14 -23.61 3.25
N GLY A 85 -13.44 -23.06 2.08
CA GLY A 85 -12.43 -22.60 1.12
C GLY A 85 -11.50 -21.54 1.73
N CYS A 86 -12.05 -20.54 2.43
CA CYS A 86 -11.28 -19.52 3.14
C CYS A 86 -10.41 -20.11 4.25
N ALA A 87 -10.92 -21.08 5.02
CA ALA A 87 -10.14 -21.74 6.06
C ALA A 87 -8.96 -22.53 5.48
N VAL A 88 -9.19 -23.34 4.45
CA VAL A 88 -8.14 -24.11 3.76
C VAL A 88 -7.11 -23.18 3.13
N LEU A 89 -7.56 -22.14 2.43
CA LEU A 89 -6.68 -21.13 1.85
C LEU A 89 -5.83 -20.46 2.95
N GLY A 90 -6.45 -20.07 4.06
CA GLY A 90 -5.76 -19.46 5.19
C GLY A 90 -4.66 -20.36 5.78
N ILE A 91 -4.92 -21.66 5.89
CA ILE A 91 -3.92 -22.65 6.32
C ILE A 91 -2.74 -22.71 5.33
N ILE A 92 -3.02 -22.80 4.03
CA ILE A 92 -1.98 -22.87 2.99
C ILE A 92 -1.11 -21.60 3.02
N LEU A 93 -1.72 -20.41 3.08
CA LEU A 93 -0.98 -19.14 3.11
C LEU A 93 -0.14 -18.97 4.38
N THR A 94 -0.59 -19.52 5.51
CA THR A 94 0.12 -19.38 6.79
C THR A 94 1.27 -20.39 6.90
N LEU A 95 1.05 -21.63 6.51
CA LEU A 95 2.03 -22.72 6.69
C LEU A 95 3.00 -22.86 5.51
N MET A 96 2.53 -22.59 4.29
CA MET A 96 3.31 -22.75 3.05
C MET A 96 3.25 -21.49 2.16
N PRO A 97 3.57 -20.30 2.69
CA PRO A 97 3.45 -19.03 1.96
C PRO A 97 4.31 -19.02 0.69
N ASN A 98 5.55 -19.49 0.76
CA ASN A 98 6.49 -19.43 -0.36
C ASN A 98 6.04 -20.31 -1.53
N GLU A 99 5.52 -21.50 -1.24
CA GLU A 99 4.96 -22.40 -2.25
C GLU A 99 3.72 -21.77 -2.91
N PHE A 100 2.80 -21.24 -2.09
CA PHE A 100 1.62 -20.56 -2.60
C PHE A 100 1.99 -19.42 -3.57
N ILE A 101 2.91 -18.54 -3.15
CA ILE A 101 3.36 -17.41 -3.98
C ILE A 101 4.03 -17.94 -5.26
N THR A 102 4.86 -18.97 -5.16
CA THR A 102 5.56 -19.56 -6.31
C THR A 102 4.57 -20.09 -7.34
N TRP A 103 3.53 -20.82 -6.90
CA TRP A 103 2.49 -21.33 -7.80
C TRP A 103 1.69 -20.21 -8.47
N VAL A 104 1.30 -19.17 -7.73
CA VAL A 104 0.62 -18.00 -8.30
C VAL A 104 1.49 -17.33 -9.36
N VAL A 105 2.78 -17.19 -9.09
CA VAL A 105 3.75 -16.57 -10.00
C VAL A 105 3.95 -17.42 -11.25
N TYR A 106 3.98 -18.75 -11.14
CA TYR A 106 4.01 -19.64 -12.30
C TYR A 106 2.74 -19.55 -13.14
N ILE A 107 1.56 -19.40 -12.53
CA ILE A 107 0.32 -19.15 -13.28
C ILE A 107 0.44 -17.85 -14.07
N PHE A 108 0.93 -16.77 -13.47
CA PHE A 108 1.17 -15.52 -14.19
C PHE A 108 2.20 -15.67 -15.30
N ALA A 109 3.29 -16.40 -15.08
CA ALA A 109 4.29 -16.68 -16.11
C ALA A 109 3.69 -17.46 -17.28
N ALA A 110 2.86 -18.47 -17.01
CA ALA A 110 2.18 -19.25 -18.04
C ALA A 110 1.25 -18.38 -18.89
N ILE A 111 0.42 -17.55 -18.24
CA ILE A 111 -0.47 -16.60 -18.93
C ILE A 111 0.35 -15.61 -19.78
N LEU A 112 1.47 -15.10 -19.24
CA LEU A 112 2.35 -14.17 -19.95
C LEU A 112 2.99 -14.80 -21.20
N ILE A 113 3.45 -16.05 -21.09
CA ILE A 113 4.02 -16.82 -22.20
C ILE A 113 2.95 -17.09 -23.26
N LEU A 114 1.75 -17.51 -22.87
CA LEU A 114 0.62 -17.69 -23.80
C LEU A 114 0.29 -16.38 -24.52
N GLY A 115 0.31 -15.25 -23.79
CA GLY A 115 0.17 -13.92 -24.37
C GLY A 115 1.27 -13.59 -25.40
N ALA A 116 2.53 -13.90 -25.10
CA ALA A 116 3.65 -13.72 -26.02
C ALA A 116 3.53 -14.59 -27.27
N VAL A 117 3.13 -15.86 -27.12
CA VAL A 117 2.86 -16.77 -28.24
C VAL A 117 1.76 -16.21 -29.14
N ASN A 118 0.66 -15.74 -28.55
CA ASN A 118 -0.43 -15.11 -29.30
C ASN A 118 0.05 -13.84 -30.05
N GLN A 119 0.88 -13.01 -29.42
CA GLN A 119 1.49 -11.86 -30.10
C GLN A 119 2.36 -12.29 -31.29
N PHE A 120 3.19 -13.33 -31.13
CA PHE A 120 3.98 -13.89 -32.23
C PHE A 120 3.10 -14.42 -33.36
N MET A 121 2.03 -15.16 -33.04
CA MET A 121 1.09 -15.69 -34.03
C MET A 121 0.37 -14.57 -34.80
N ASN A 122 -0.05 -13.51 -34.10
CA ASN A 122 -0.67 -12.34 -34.73
C ASN A 122 0.28 -11.64 -35.69
N LEU A 123 1.53 -11.41 -35.29
CA LEU A 123 2.55 -10.84 -36.20
C LEU A 123 2.84 -11.79 -37.37
N ALA A 124 3.00 -13.09 -37.12
CA ALA A 124 3.25 -14.07 -38.18
C ALA A 124 2.11 -14.08 -39.21
N SER A 125 0.86 -14.05 -38.75
CA SER A 125 -0.32 -13.97 -39.60
C SER A 125 -0.38 -12.64 -40.36
N SER A 126 -0.07 -11.52 -39.71
CA SER A 126 -0.06 -10.20 -40.36
C SER A 126 0.97 -10.07 -41.49
N ARG A 127 2.00 -10.92 -41.51
CA ARG A 127 3.02 -10.94 -42.58
C ARG A 127 2.41 -11.25 -43.96
N GLN A 128 1.24 -11.88 -44.02
CA GLN A 128 0.53 -12.10 -45.28
C GLN A 128 -0.05 -10.81 -45.89
N PHE A 129 -0.30 -9.78 -45.06
CA PHE A 129 -0.90 -8.51 -45.50
C PHE A 129 0.14 -7.40 -45.72
N ALA A 130 1.26 -7.40 -44.97
CA ALA A 130 2.32 -6.40 -45.11
C ALA A 130 3.66 -6.90 -44.57
N ARG A 131 4.77 -6.25 -45.00
CA ARG A 131 6.10 -6.51 -44.43
C ARG A 131 6.19 -5.89 -43.03
N ILE A 132 6.33 -6.74 -42.02
CA ILE A 132 6.43 -6.31 -40.62
C ILE A 132 7.88 -5.95 -40.28
N PRO A 133 8.15 -4.75 -39.76
CA PRO A 133 9.50 -4.37 -39.31
C PRO A 133 9.99 -5.25 -38.16
N LEU A 134 11.29 -5.52 -38.12
CA LEU A 134 11.91 -6.39 -37.11
C LEU A 134 11.70 -5.87 -35.67
N LEU A 135 11.58 -4.55 -35.49
CA LEU A 135 11.30 -3.93 -34.19
C LEU A 135 10.00 -4.45 -33.55
N PHE A 136 8.98 -4.79 -34.35
CA PHE A 136 7.72 -5.30 -33.81
C PHE A 136 7.86 -6.70 -33.21
N TRP A 137 8.81 -7.50 -33.68
CA TRP A 137 9.13 -8.82 -33.13
C TRP A 137 9.87 -8.73 -31.78
N LEU A 138 10.41 -7.55 -31.43
CA LEU A 138 11.05 -7.32 -30.14
C LEU A 138 10.05 -7.38 -28.99
N PHE A 139 8.85 -6.82 -29.15
CA PHE A 139 7.82 -6.80 -28.10
C PHE A 139 7.42 -8.20 -27.58
N PRO A 140 7.01 -9.16 -28.44
CA PRO A 140 6.72 -10.51 -27.99
C PRO A 140 7.96 -11.24 -27.49
N SER A 141 9.16 -10.93 -28.02
CA SER A 141 10.42 -11.50 -27.53
C SER A 141 10.75 -11.05 -26.10
N VAL A 142 10.56 -9.77 -25.79
CA VAL A 142 10.75 -9.22 -24.43
C VAL A 142 9.72 -9.84 -23.48
N THR A 143 8.45 -9.93 -23.91
CA THR A 143 7.37 -10.52 -23.11
C THR A 143 7.66 -11.98 -22.79
N LEU A 144 8.09 -12.76 -23.79
CA LEU A 144 8.51 -14.14 -23.63
C LEU A 144 9.73 -14.26 -22.70
N GLY A 145 10.74 -13.41 -22.88
CA GLY A 145 11.93 -13.38 -22.04
C GLY A 145 11.61 -13.11 -20.57
N ILE A 146 10.68 -12.19 -20.29
CA ILE A 146 10.20 -11.93 -18.93
C ILE A 146 9.49 -13.17 -18.38
N GLY A 147 8.62 -13.82 -19.16
CA GLY A 147 7.95 -15.07 -18.75
C GLY A 147 8.94 -16.17 -18.38
N ILE A 148 9.99 -16.37 -19.19
CA ILE A 148 11.06 -17.34 -18.92
C ILE A 148 11.84 -16.95 -17.65
N TYR A 149 12.17 -15.66 -17.48
CA TYR A 149 12.83 -15.17 -16.27
C TYR A 149 12.01 -15.45 -15.01
N ILE A 150 10.70 -15.22 -15.06
CA ILE A 150 9.80 -15.52 -13.93
C ILE A 150 9.83 -17.01 -13.58
N ILE A 151 9.86 -17.90 -14.57
CA ILE A 151 9.97 -19.35 -14.31
C ILE A 151 11.32 -19.70 -13.69
N ALA A 152 12.41 -19.07 -14.13
CA ALA A 152 13.75 -19.35 -13.63
C ALA A 152 13.97 -18.84 -12.19
N GLN A 153 13.36 -17.70 -11.83
CA GLN A 153 13.52 -17.05 -10.52
C GLN A 153 12.18 -16.48 -10.00
N PRO A 154 11.21 -17.34 -9.63
CA PRO A 154 9.84 -16.92 -9.32
C PRO A 154 9.77 -16.05 -8.06
N MET A 155 10.54 -16.38 -7.02
CA MET A 155 10.53 -15.61 -5.76
C MET A 155 11.13 -14.22 -5.93
N ASP A 156 12.24 -14.10 -6.65
CA ASP A 156 12.81 -12.80 -6.95
C ASP A 156 11.89 -11.97 -7.84
N ALA A 157 11.28 -12.58 -8.87
CA ALA A 157 10.32 -11.91 -9.74
C ALA A 157 9.10 -11.39 -8.98
N ALA A 158 8.54 -12.20 -8.08
CA ALA A 158 7.40 -11.83 -7.24
C ALA A 158 7.69 -10.62 -6.33
N ALA A 159 8.92 -10.52 -5.83
CA ALA A 159 9.34 -9.45 -4.93
C ALA A 159 9.86 -8.19 -5.66
N LEU A 160 9.95 -8.19 -6.99
CA LEU A 160 10.40 -7.02 -7.78
C LEU A 160 9.54 -5.77 -7.54
N PRO A 161 8.20 -5.83 -7.49
CA PRO A 161 7.38 -4.65 -7.21
C PRO A 161 7.74 -3.99 -5.86
N LEU A 162 7.99 -4.78 -4.82
CA LEU A 162 8.43 -4.28 -3.51
C LEU A 162 9.79 -3.58 -3.59
N LYS A 163 10.71 -4.11 -4.41
CA LYS A 163 12.01 -3.48 -4.68
C LYS A 163 11.82 -2.12 -5.35
N VAL A 164 10.94 -2.00 -6.34
CA VAL A 164 10.62 -0.73 -7.02
C VAL A 164 10.03 0.27 -6.03
N ILE A 165 9.03 -0.16 -5.24
CA ILE A 165 8.43 0.68 -4.19
C ILE A 165 9.48 1.16 -3.19
N GLY A 166 10.39 0.28 -2.77
CA GLY A 166 11.47 0.63 -1.84
C GLY A 166 12.38 1.74 -2.39
N TRP A 167 12.78 1.67 -3.66
CA TRP A 167 13.54 2.74 -4.33
C TRP A 167 12.75 4.04 -4.43
N CYS A 168 11.46 3.96 -4.80
CA CYS A 168 10.59 5.14 -4.86
C CYS A 168 10.45 5.81 -3.49
N LEU A 169 10.31 5.04 -2.40
CA LEU A 169 10.22 5.57 -1.03
C LEU A 169 11.52 6.24 -0.58
N MET A 170 12.67 5.65 -0.90
CA MET A 170 13.96 6.28 -0.62
C MET A 170 14.12 7.59 -1.38
N PHE A 171 13.79 7.61 -2.68
CA PHE A 171 13.82 8.83 -3.49
C PHE A 171 12.87 9.90 -2.93
N TYR A 172 11.63 9.53 -2.65
CA TYR A 172 10.65 10.41 -2.03
C TYR A 172 11.16 11.01 -0.72
N GLY A 173 11.68 10.18 0.18
CA GLY A 173 12.17 10.64 1.47
C GLY A 173 13.38 11.58 1.34
N VAL A 174 14.30 11.34 0.40
CA VAL A 174 15.40 12.27 0.12
C VAL A 174 14.89 13.61 -0.38
N VAL A 175 13.96 13.62 -1.33
CA VAL A 175 13.37 14.85 -1.87
C VAL A 175 12.64 15.64 -0.77
N GLU A 176 11.83 14.96 0.04
CA GLU A 176 11.10 15.57 1.17
C GLU A 176 12.07 16.17 2.20
N LEU A 177 13.16 15.47 2.51
CA LEU A 177 14.18 15.96 3.45
C LEU A 177 14.88 17.22 2.94
N VAL A 178 15.29 17.23 1.67
CA VAL A 178 15.91 18.40 1.03
C VAL A 178 14.96 19.59 1.03
N ASN A 179 13.69 19.35 0.69
CA ASN A 179 12.66 20.40 0.68
C ASN A 179 12.40 20.95 2.09
N ALA A 180 12.28 20.08 3.10
CA ALA A 180 12.08 20.50 4.48
C ALA A 180 13.23 21.39 4.99
N ILE A 181 14.48 21.05 4.65
CA ILE A 181 15.65 21.86 4.98
C ILE A 181 15.59 23.23 4.28
N LYS A 182 15.36 23.25 2.96
CA LYS A 182 15.27 24.52 2.19
C LYS A 182 14.15 25.42 2.70
N ILE A 183 12.96 24.87 2.97
CA ILE A 183 11.83 25.64 3.51
C ILE A 183 12.18 26.23 4.88
N ASN A 184 12.84 25.47 5.74
CA ASN A 184 13.25 25.96 7.06
C ASN A 184 14.29 27.09 6.95
N GLN A 185 15.23 26.97 6.02
CA GLN A 185 16.20 28.04 5.74
C GLN A 185 15.50 29.31 5.23
N MET A 186 14.58 29.18 4.25
CA MET A 186 13.83 30.32 3.73
C MET A 186 12.95 30.96 4.79
N LYS A 187 12.30 30.16 5.65
CA LYS A 187 11.47 30.67 6.75
C LYS A 187 12.29 31.49 7.75
N ARG A 188 13.48 31.00 8.12
CA ARG A 188 14.41 31.75 8.99
C ARG A 188 14.90 33.05 8.34
N ALA A 189 15.15 33.04 7.04
CA ALA A 189 15.54 34.26 6.31
C ALA A 189 14.39 35.27 6.28
N TYR A 190 13.16 34.82 6.03
CA TYR A 190 11.96 35.65 6.05
C TYR A 190 11.70 36.28 7.43
N GLU A 191 11.74 35.48 8.51
CA GLU A 191 11.55 35.97 9.88
C GLU A 191 12.59 37.06 10.25
N LYS A 192 13.84 36.94 9.78
CA LYS A 192 14.87 37.97 9.99
C LYS A 192 14.54 39.28 9.27
N ILE A 193 14.09 39.20 8.01
CA ILE A 193 13.71 40.38 7.22
C ILE A 193 12.48 41.06 7.81
N GLU A 194 11.50 40.28 8.27
CA GLU A 194 10.29 40.83 8.90
C GLU A 194 10.59 41.49 10.24
N ASN A 195 11.37 40.85 11.11
CA ASN A 195 11.80 41.46 12.37
C ASN A 195 12.64 42.74 12.15
N ALA A 196 13.43 42.81 11.07
CA ALA A 196 14.18 44.02 10.72
C ALA A 196 13.30 45.18 10.22
N LYS A 197 12.06 44.91 9.77
CA LYS A 197 11.08 45.95 9.40
C LYS A 197 10.34 46.54 10.60
N ILE A 198 10.30 45.83 11.74
CA ILE A 198 9.68 46.33 12.97
C ILE A 198 10.66 47.32 13.63
N VAL A 199 10.45 48.61 13.41
CA VAL A 199 11.16 49.67 14.14
C VAL A 199 10.55 49.76 15.54
N ASN A 200 11.26 49.29 16.56
CA ASN A 200 10.93 49.61 17.94
C ASN A 200 11.21 51.10 18.15
N GLY A 201 10.14 51.92 18.17
CA GLY A 201 10.25 53.32 18.54
C GLY A 201 10.87 53.46 19.93
N VAL A 202 11.95 54.21 20.05
CA VAL A 202 12.53 54.59 21.35
C VAL A 202 11.51 55.50 22.04
N LYS A 203 11.04 55.13 23.24
CA LYS A 203 10.33 56.10 24.10
C LYS A 203 11.31 57.23 24.40
N MET A 204 11.02 58.43 23.91
CA MET A 204 11.80 59.61 24.29
C MET A 204 11.70 59.78 25.81
N PRO A 205 12.82 59.99 26.52
CA PRO A 205 12.76 60.41 27.91
C PRO A 205 11.98 61.73 27.96
N SER A 206 10.99 61.80 28.84
CA SER A 206 10.38 63.07 29.22
C SER A 206 11.47 63.90 29.90
N ASP A 207 11.98 64.90 29.18
CA ASP A 207 12.91 65.86 29.73
C ASP A 207 12.12 66.77 30.69
N ASP A 208 12.12 66.43 31.98
CA ASP A 208 11.51 67.23 33.07
C ASP A 208 12.36 68.48 33.39
N LYS A 209 12.85 69.16 32.35
CA LYS A 209 13.51 70.48 32.43
C LYS A 209 12.81 71.46 31.51
N ILE A 210 11.53 71.67 31.75
CA ILE A 210 10.89 72.93 31.41
C ILE A 210 11.33 73.88 32.54
N GLU A 211 12.31 74.74 32.27
CA GLU A 211 12.63 75.84 33.18
C GLU A 211 11.37 76.71 33.31
N ASP A 212 10.78 76.71 34.50
CA ASP A 212 9.65 77.57 34.84
C ASP A 212 10.09 79.03 34.65
N ALA A 213 9.47 79.74 33.71
CA ALA A 213 9.68 81.16 33.53
C ALA A 213 9.15 81.90 34.77
N GLU A 214 10.07 82.47 35.55
CA GLU A 214 9.77 83.36 36.67
C GLU A 214 9.12 84.65 36.14
N ILE A 215 7.85 84.85 36.47
CA ILE A 215 7.12 86.08 36.18
C ILE A 215 7.61 87.13 37.18
N VAL A 216 8.39 88.10 36.71
CA VAL A 216 8.74 89.28 37.51
C VAL A 216 7.53 90.22 37.51
N GLU A 217 6.91 90.41 38.67
CA GLU A 217 5.90 91.44 38.90
C GLU A 217 6.55 92.76 39.36
N GLU A 218 6.02 93.85 38.80
CA GLU A 218 6.29 95.30 38.93
C GLU A 218 7.45 95.93 38.13
#